data_AF-A0A7S2Z0I1-F1
#
_entry.id   AF-A0A7S2Z0I1-F1
#
_cell.length_a   1.000
_cell.length_b   1.000
_cell.length_c   1.000
_cell.angle_alpha   90.00
_cell.angle_beta   90.00
_cell.angle_gamma   90.00
#
_symmetry.space_group_name_H-M   'P 1'
#
loop_
_entity.id
_entity.type
_entity.pdbx_description
1 polymer ?
#
loop_
_entity_poly.entity_id
_entity_poly.type
_entity_poly.pdbx_seq_one_letter_code
_entity_poly.pdbx_strand_id
1 'polypeptide(L)'
;VGFVFAELMLRRPWLPGNNDLEQLSMIFDALGTPTEEQWPGMKSLPTASQVVFKPIASPTAVSLRQLFRCDADAVDLLQRFLCFDPSRRISAEEALKHQYFKNNPAPTAWGKLPKPTVPLGGEADDAERGPVRGLGLAEMEEPGGRDAAGGGGGGGGEGK
;
A
#
# COMPACT_ATOMS: atom_id res chain seq x y z
N VAL A 1 1.46 11.20 10.36
CA VAL A 1 0.31 11.89 9.69
C VAL A 1 -0.04 11.23 8.36
N GLY A 2 0.89 11.08 7.41
CA GLY A 2 0.60 10.48 6.10
C GLY A 2 -0.14 9.14 6.13
N PHE A 3 0.32 8.18 6.95
CA PHE A 3 -0.35 6.88 7.08
C PHE A 3 -1.78 6.97 7.67
N VAL A 4 -1.99 7.77 8.72
CA VAL A 4 -3.35 8.01 9.24
C VAL A 4 -4.25 8.64 8.18
N PHE A 5 -3.72 9.58 7.40
CA PHE A 5 -4.46 10.23 6.33
C PHE A 5 -4.86 9.23 5.23
N ALA A 6 -3.95 8.33 4.85
CA ALA A 6 -4.22 7.21 3.95
C ALA A 6 -5.27 6.23 4.52
N GLU A 7 -5.16 5.85 5.80
CA GLU A 7 -6.11 4.94 6.46
C GLU A 7 -7.52 5.53 6.57
N LEU A 8 -7.65 6.84 6.79
CA LEU A 8 -8.96 7.51 6.78
C LEU A 8 -9.65 7.42 5.41
N MET A 9 -8.87 7.40 4.32
CA MET A 9 -9.39 7.21 2.96
C MET A 9 -9.76 5.74 2.70
N LEU A 10 -8.93 4.80 3.14
CA LEU A 10 -9.14 3.36 2.91
C LEU A 10 -10.12 2.70 3.88
N ARG A 11 -10.37 3.30 5.05
CA ARG A 11 -11.13 2.73 6.18
C ARG A 11 -10.58 1.42 6.74
N ARG A 12 -9.32 1.09 6.41
CA ARG A 12 -8.57 -0.06 6.92
C ARG A 12 -7.09 0.31 7.04
N PRO A 13 -6.32 -0.41 7.88
CA PRO A 13 -4.87 -0.24 7.93
C PRO A 13 -4.26 -0.38 6.53
N TRP A 14 -3.37 0.55 6.16
CA TRP A 14 -2.77 0.51 4.82
C TRP A 14 -1.57 -0.43 4.76
N LEU A 15 -0.64 -0.28 5.70
CA LEU A 15 0.61 -1.07 5.78
C LEU A 15 0.79 -1.63 7.19
N PRO A 16 0.06 -2.68 7.57
CA PRO A 16 0.11 -3.29 8.91
C PRO A 16 1.26 -4.31 9.01
N GLY A 17 2.50 -3.85 9.10
CA GLY A 17 3.65 -4.74 9.32
C GLY A 17 3.69 -5.27 10.75
N ASN A 18 4.06 -6.54 10.93
CA ASN A 18 4.12 -7.16 12.26
C ASN A 18 5.47 -6.92 12.98
N ASN A 19 6.48 -6.47 12.25
CA ASN A 19 7.81 -6.11 12.74
C ASN A 19 8.45 -5.06 11.81
N ASP A 20 9.59 -4.51 12.22
CA ASP A 20 10.28 -3.43 11.49
C ASP A 20 10.65 -3.82 10.05
N LEU A 21 11.06 -5.06 9.83
CA LEU A 21 11.48 -5.54 8.51
C LEU A 21 10.29 -5.68 7.57
N GLU A 22 9.19 -6.26 8.04
CA GLU A 22 7.92 -6.35 7.32
C GLU A 22 7.36 -4.96 7.02
N GLN A 23 7.40 -4.04 7.99
CA GLN A 23 6.93 -2.67 7.81
C GLN A 23 7.71 -1.96 6.71
N LEU A 24 9.04 -2.07 6.70
CA LEU A 24 9.89 -1.50 5.66
C LEU A 24 9.63 -2.14 4.29
N SER A 25 9.46 -3.47 4.22
CA SER A 25 9.11 -4.16 2.98
C SER A 25 7.79 -3.62 2.41
N MET A 26 6.74 -3.55 3.23
CA MET A 26 5.43 -3.03 2.80
C MET A 26 5.51 -1.58 2.31
N ILE A 27 6.32 -0.74 2.97
CA ILE A 27 6.54 0.65 2.54
C ILE A 27 7.20 0.68 1.16
N PHE A 28 8.24 -0.11 0.92
CA PHE A 28 8.92 -0.14 -0.38
C PHE A 28 8.09 -0.82 -1.47
N ASP A 29 7.26 -1.80 -1.14
CA ASP A 29 6.29 -2.38 -2.08
C ASP A 29 5.24 -1.33 -2.50
N ALA A 30 4.78 -0.50 -1.55
CA ALA A 30 3.75 0.49 -1.80
C ALA A 30 4.27 1.78 -2.48
N LEU A 31 5.49 2.22 -2.18
CA LEU A 31 6.05 3.52 -2.60
C LEU A 31 7.25 3.39 -3.55
N GLY A 32 7.82 2.19 -3.68
CA GLY A 32 9.12 1.95 -4.28
C GLY A 32 10.26 2.08 -3.27
N THR A 33 11.44 1.61 -3.68
CA THR A 33 12.67 1.82 -2.92
C THR A 33 13.21 3.23 -3.18
N PRO A 34 13.55 4.03 -2.16
CA PRO A 34 14.09 5.37 -2.36
C PRO A 34 15.44 5.32 -3.09
N THR A 35 15.57 6.15 -4.12
CA THR A 35 16.84 6.36 -4.82
C THR A 35 17.69 7.42 -4.09
N GLU A 36 18.98 7.54 -4.45
CA GLU A 36 19.85 8.60 -3.89
C GLU A 36 19.36 10.01 -4.24
N GLU A 37 18.66 10.19 -5.36
CA GLU A 37 18.05 11.46 -5.74
C GLU A 37 16.82 11.80 -4.89
N GLN A 38 16.11 10.78 -4.41
CA GLN A 38 14.94 10.93 -3.55
C GLN A 38 15.32 11.13 -2.08
N TRP A 39 16.35 10.41 -1.61
CA TRP A 39 16.88 10.55 -0.25
C TRP A 39 18.42 10.45 -0.25
N PRO A 40 19.11 11.58 -0.45
CA PRO A 40 20.57 11.62 -0.47
C PRO A 40 21.17 11.16 0.86
N GLY A 41 22.10 10.21 0.79
CA GLY A 41 22.81 9.73 1.97
C GLY A 41 22.03 8.74 2.83
N MET A 42 20.88 8.23 2.36
CA MET A 42 20.11 7.19 3.06
C MET A 42 20.99 5.98 3.42
N LYS A 43 21.87 5.54 2.51
CA LYS A 43 22.77 4.40 2.73
C LYS A 43 23.82 4.63 3.83
N SER A 44 24.07 5.88 4.22
CA SER A 44 25.02 6.23 5.27
C SER A 44 24.44 6.15 6.68
N LEU A 45 23.12 5.91 6.80
CA LEU A 45 22.48 5.78 8.10
C LEU A 45 22.98 4.53 8.85
N PRO A 46 23.13 4.59 10.20
CA PRO A 46 23.77 3.54 11.00
C PRO A 46 23.24 2.11 10.80
N THR A 47 21.97 1.98 10.40
CA THR A 47 21.26 0.69 10.23
C THR A 47 20.92 0.39 8.77
N ALA A 48 21.11 1.35 7.84
CA ALA A 48 20.71 1.16 6.44
C ALA A 48 21.54 0.08 5.73
N SER A 49 22.79 -0.16 6.16
CA SER A 49 23.66 -1.21 5.63
C SER A 49 23.31 -2.61 6.13
N GLN A 50 22.50 -2.73 7.19
CA GLN A 50 22.15 -4.01 7.79
C GLN A 50 20.98 -4.71 7.09
N VAL A 51 20.26 -4.00 6.22
CA VAL A 51 19.08 -4.54 5.54
C VAL A 51 19.16 -4.22 4.05
N VAL A 52 19.20 -5.25 3.23
CA VAL A 52 19.23 -5.13 1.76
C VAL A 52 17.86 -5.45 1.21
N PHE A 53 17.15 -4.43 0.74
CA PHE A 53 15.91 -4.61 0.00
C PHE A 53 16.19 -4.68 -1.50
N LYS A 54 15.44 -5.51 -2.22
CA LYS A 54 15.47 -5.51 -3.68
C LYS A 54 14.95 -4.15 -4.17
N PRO A 55 15.62 -3.49 -5.14
CA PRO A 55 15.10 -2.27 -5.72
C PRO A 55 13.74 -2.51 -6.37
N ILE A 56 12.72 -1.83 -5.86
CA ILE A 56 11.37 -1.83 -6.43
C ILE A 56 11.18 -0.50 -7.12
N ALA A 57 10.93 -0.54 -8.44
CA ALA A 57 10.60 0.65 -9.20
C ALA A 57 9.36 1.30 -8.57
N SER A 58 9.43 2.61 -8.30
CA SER A 58 8.32 3.33 -7.69
C SER A 58 7.05 3.12 -8.52
N PRO A 59 5.93 2.67 -7.92
CA PRO A 59 4.66 2.69 -8.62
C PRO A 59 4.34 4.16 -8.90
N THR A 60 4.36 4.54 -10.18
CA THR A 60 4.06 5.90 -10.67
C THR A 60 2.91 6.53 -9.90
N ALA A 61 2.92 7.84 -9.64
CA ALA A 61 1.87 8.62 -8.96
C ALA A 61 0.41 8.28 -9.36
N VAL A 62 0.21 7.72 -10.55
CA VAL A 62 -1.02 7.11 -11.05
C VAL A 62 -1.58 6.04 -10.08
N SER A 63 -0.73 5.28 -9.40
CA SER A 63 -1.08 4.20 -8.46
C SER A 63 -1.78 4.70 -7.20
N LEU A 64 -1.27 5.76 -6.56
CA LEU A 64 -1.87 6.29 -5.32
C LEU A 64 -3.24 6.91 -5.60
N ARG A 65 -3.38 7.63 -6.72
CA ARG A 65 -4.68 8.17 -7.15
C ARG A 65 -5.70 7.05 -7.38
N GLN A 66 -5.29 5.97 -8.03
CA GLN A 66 -6.15 4.80 -8.24
C GLN A 66 -6.47 4.08 -6.93
N LEU A 67 -5.51 3.97 -6.02
CA LEU A 67 -5.64 3.27 -4.75
C LEU A 67 -6.60 3.98 -3.79
N PHE A 68 -6.44 5.28 -3.60
CA PHE A 68 -7.19 6.05 -2.60
C PHE A 68 -8.49 6.66 -3.13
N ARG A 69 -8.70 6.69 -4.44
CA ARG A 69 -9.92 7.20 -5.10
C ARG A 69 -10.35 8.58 -4.57
N CYS A 70 -9.39 9.46 -4.31
CA CYS A 70 -9.59 10.78 -3.73
C CYS A 70 -9.17 11.91 -4.67
N ASP A 71 -9.49 13.14 -4.28
CA ASP A 71 -9.21 14.35 -5.07
C ASP A 71 -7.71 14.55 -5.31
N ALA A 72 -7.37 15.24 -6.41
CA ALA A 72 -6.00 15.47 -6.83
C ALA A 72 -5.14 16.13 -5.73
N ASP A 73 -5.69 17.13 -5.02
CA ASP A 73 -4.98 17.83 -3.95
C ASP A 73 -4.79 16.96 -2.70
N ALA A 74 -5.70 16.01 -2.46
CA ALA A 74 -5.56 15.05 -1.36
C ALA A 74 -4.40 14.08 -1.65
N VAL A 75 -4.30 13.60 -2.89
CA VAL A 75 -3.19 12.75 -3.34
C VAL A 75 -1.87 13.52 -3.29
N ASP A 76 -1.83 14.77 -3.76
CA ASP A 76 -0.61 15.59 -3.71
C ASP A 76 -0.14 15.80 -2.25
N LEU A 77 -1.06 16.17 -1.36
CA LEU A 77 -0.74 16.32 0.06
C LEU A 77 -0.24 15.01 0.68
N LEU A 78 -0.87 13.88 0.34
CA LEU A 78 -0.45 12.56 0.81
C LEU A 78 0.97 12.23 0.34
N GLN A 79 1.30 12.48 -0.93
CA GLN A 79 2.66 12.27 -1.47
C GLN A 79 3.70 13.10 -0.72
N ARG A 80 3.38 14.35 -0.39
CA ARG A 80 4.26 15.21 0.40
C ARG A 80 4.47 14.72 1.82
N PHE A 81 3.44 14.14 2.45
CA PHE A 81 3.58 13.49 3.77
C PHE A 81 4.43 12.22 3.71
N LEU A 82 4.40 11.49 2.59
CA LEU A 82 5.10 10.22 2.38
C LEU A 82 6.50 10.37 1.76
N CYS A 83 7.03 11.60 1.69
CA CYS A 83 8.39 11.83 1.21
C CYS A 83 9.41 11.10 2.10
N PHE A 84 10.27 10.30 1.47
CA PHE A 84 11.27 9.48 2.17
C PHE A 84 12.25 10.35 2.96
N ASP A 85 12.89 11.31 2.30
CA ASP A 85 13.82 12.24 2.92
C ASP A 85 13.12 13.13 3.95
N PRO A 86 13.43 13.00 5.25
CA PRO A 86 12.80 13.79 6.29
C PRO A 86 13.02 15.31 6.12
N SER A 87 14.13 15.72 5.51
CA SER A 87 14.45 17.14 5.29
C SER A 87 13.60 17.78 4.19
N ARG A 88 13.06 16.96 3.28
CA ARG A 88 12.20 17.39 2.17
C ARG A 88 10.71 17.13 2.43
N ARG A 89 10.40 16.39 3.50
CA ARG A 89 9.03 16.08 3.90
C ARG A 89 8.32 17.34 4.38
N ILE A 90 7.07 17.53 3.91
CA ILE A 90 6.29 18.73 4.23
C ILE A 90 6.13 18.91 5.74
N SER A 91 6.36 20.13 6.22
CA SER A 91 6.11 20.50 7.61
C SER A 91 4.61 20.66 7.89
N ALA A 92 4.23 20.66 9.17
CA ALA A 92 2.84 20.93 9.55
C ALA A 92 2.37 22.32 9.11
N GLU A 93 3.25 23.33 9.20
CA GLU A 93 2.92 24.70 8.80
C GLU A 93 2.66 24.81 7.29
N GLU A 94 3.49 24.18 6.47
CA GLU A 94 3.30 24.15 5.02
C GLU A 94 2.07 23.33 4.63
N ALA A 95 1.82 22.21 5.33
CA ALA A 95 0.65 21.37 5.08
C ALA A 95 -0.65 22.14 5.31
N LEU A 96 -0.75 22.95 6.37
CA LEU A 96 -1.93 23.78 6.65
C LEU A 96 -2.18 24.85 5.56
N LYS A 97 -1.14 25.25 4.83
CA LYS A 97 -1.24 26.21 3.71
C LYS A 97 -1.58 25.53 2.37
N HIS A 98 -1.66 24.20 2.33
CA HIS A 98 -1.91 23.40 1.13
C HIS A 98 -3.31 23.63 0.53
N GLN A 99 -3.44 23.45 -0.80
CA GLN A 99 -4.72 23.65 -1.52
C GLN A 99 -5.82 22.71 -1.05
N TYR A 100 -5.45 21.51 -0.59
CA TYR A 100 -6.38 20.54 0.02
C TYR A 100 -7.27 21.16 1.11
N PHE A 101 -6.74 22.09 1.93
CA PHE A 101 -7.51 22.74 3.00
C PHE A 101 -8.23 24.02 2.57
N LYS A 102 -8.05 24.45 1.31
CA LYS A 102 -8.62 25.69 0.75
C LYS A 102 -9.69 25.42 -0.30
N ASN A 103 -9.63 24.26 -0.95
CA ASN A 103 -10.55 23.87 -2.00
C ASN A 103 -11.88 23.36 -1.44
N ASN A 104 -12.90 23.39 -2.30
CA ASN A 104 -14.21 22.81 -1.99
C ASN A 104 -14.16 21.29 -2.21
N PRO A 105 -14.88 20.47 -1.40
CA PRO A 105 -15.74 20.83 -0.29
C PRO A 105 -14.99 21.35 0.93
N ALA A 106 -15.53 22.40 1.57
CA ALA A 106 -15.03 22.83 2.88
C ALA A 106 -15.17 21.71 3.93
N PRO A 107 -14.31 21.68 4.97
CA PRO A 107 -14.39 20.67 6.02
C PRO A 107 -15.76 20.63 6.70
N THR A 108 -16.27 19.43 6.97
CA THR A 108 -17.51 19.24 7.73
C THR A 108 -17.40 19.91 9.09
N ALA A 109 -18.36 20.78 9.43
CA ALA A 109 -18.42 21.44 10.73
C ALA A 109 -18.41 20.40 11.87
N TRP A 110 -17.67 20.69 12.94
CA TRP A 110 -17.43 19.75 14.04
C TRP A 110 -18.71 19.10 14.60
N GLY A 111 -19.78 19.87 14.81
CA GLY A 111 -21.06 19.34 15.34
C GLY A 111 -21.80 18.39 14.39
N LYS A 112 -21.38 18.28 13.13
CA LYS A 112 -21.94 17.40 12.09
C LYS A 112 -21.06 16.19 11.79
N LEU A 113 -19.93 16.03 12.48
CA LEU A 113 -19.09 14.86 12.31
C LEU A 113 -19.81 13.60 12.82
N PRO A 114 -19.63 12.44 12.13
CA PRO A 114 -20.22 11.19 12.59
C PRO A 114 -19.65 10.81 13.95
N LYS A 115 -20.53 10.39 14.85
CA LYS A 115 -20.15 9.88 16.17
C LYS A 115 -20.05 8.36 16.12
N PRO A 116 -19.03 7.74 16.75
CA PRO A 116 -19.00 6.30 16.90
C PRO A 116 -20.27 5.81 17.59
N THR A 117 -20.93 4.84 17.00
CA THR A 117 -22.13 4.19 17.57
C THR A 117 -21.75 3.06 18.52
N VAL A 118 -20.52 2.55 18.43
CA VAL A 118 -19.93 1.58 19.34
C VAL A 118 -19.10 2.30 20.41
N PRO A 119 -19.19 1.90 21.69
CA PRO A 119 -18.33 2.45 22.74
C PRO A 119 -16.86 2.19 22.42
N LEU A 120 -16.01 3.21 22.56
CA LEU A 120 -14.55 3.04 22.52
C LEU A 120 -14.15 2.14 23.70
N GLY A 121 -13.98 0.84 23.44
CA GLY A 121 -13.68 -0.17 24.45
C GLY A 121 -14.46 -1.48 24.30
N GLY A 122 -15.47 -1.54 23.42
CA GLY A 122 -16.01 -2.82 22.96
C GLY A 122 -15.06 -3.42 21.94
N GLU A 123 -14.55 -4.63 22.20
CA GLU A 123 -13.83 -5.43 21.22
C GLU A 123 -14.70 -5.50 19.96
N ALA A 124 -14.28 -4.81 18.90
CA ALA A 124 -14.85 -5.05 17.59
C ALA A 124 -14.46 -6.47 17.23
N ASP A 125 -15.44 -7.37 17.19
CA ASP A 125 -15.29 -8.77 16.78
C ASP A 125 -14.37 -8.84 15.55
N ASP A 126 -13.14 -9.33 15.77
CA ASP A 126 -12.11 -9.48 14.73
C ASP A 126 -12.59 -10.45 13.61
N ALA A 127 -13.71 -11.14 13.85
CA ALA A 127 -14.39 -12.04 12.91
C ALA A 127 -15.02 -11.35 11.68
N GLU A 128 -15.35 -10.05 11.72
CA GLU A 128 -15.79 -9.29 10.52
C GLU A 128 -14.63 -8.68 9.72
N ARG A 129 -13.41 -8.71 10.25
CA ARG A 129 -12.20 -8.41 9.47
C ARG A 129 -11.90 -9.62 8.60
N GLY A 130 -12.62 -9.70 7.47
CA GLY A 130 -12.31 -10.66 6.42
C GLY A 130 -10.81 -10.63 6.08
N PRO A 131 -10.24 -11.76 5.61
CA PRO A 131 -8.81 -11.88 5.43
C PRO A 131 -8.28 -10.73 4.58
N VAL A 132 -7.14 -10.17 5.00
CA VAL A 132 -6.36 -9.19 4.24
C VAL A 132 -6.00 -9.81 2.88
N ARG A 133 -6.91 -9.70 1.90
CA ARG A 133 -6.56 -9.93 0.51
C ARG A 133 -5.56 -8.84 0.17
N GLY A 134 -4.29 -9.24 0.08
CA GLY A 134 -3.24 -8.46 -0.55
C GLY A 134 -3.79 -7.91 -1.85
N LEU A 135 -3.48 -6.64 -2.13
CA LEU A 135 -3.74 -6.06 -3.43
C LEU A 135 -3.06 -7.00 -4.44
N GLY A 136 -3.87 -7.72 -5.22
CA GLY A 136 -3.41 -8.81 -6.06
C GLY A 136 -2.33 -8.33 -7.02
N LEU A 137 -1.09 -8.69 -6.72
CA LEU A 137 -0.10 -8.92 -7.76
C LEU A 137 -0.58 -10.19 -8.46
N ALA A 138 -1.01 -10.04 -9.72
CA ALA A 138 -1.43 -11.15 -10.55
C ALA A 138 -0.38 -12.27 -10.47
N GLU A 139 -0.80 -13.46 -10.04
CA GLU A 139 -0.02 -14.67 -10.22
C GLU A 139 0.24 -14.82 -11.71
N MET A 140 1.49 -14.58 -12.11
CA MET A 140 1.97 -15.03 -13.42
C MET A 140 2.03 -16.56 -13.33
N GLU A 141 1.13 -17.24 -14.03
CA GLU A 141 1.22 -18.68 -14.24
C GLU A 141 2.55 -18.99 -14.96
N GLU A 142 3.40 -19.76 -14.27
CA GLU A 142 4.54 -20.44 -14.85
C GLU A 142 4.05 -21.50 -15.86
N PRO A 143 4.58 -21.56 -17.10
CA PRO A 143 4.25 -22.65 -18.01
C PRO A 143 4.92 -23.95 -17.55
N GLY A 144 4.15 -24.75 -16.82
CA GLY A 144 4.50 -26.11 -16.42
C GLY A 144 4.75 -27.02 -17.62
N GLY A 145 5.98 -27.49 -17.73
CA GLY A 145 6.39 -28.50 -18.69
C GLY A 145 6.11 -29.92 -18.22
N ARG A 146 5.65 -30.74 -19.17
CA ARG A 146 5.88 -32.18 -19.34
C ARG A 146 5.28 -33.11 -18.28
N ASP A 147 4.09 -33.63 -18.59
CA ASP A 147 3.67 -34.95 -18.14
C ASP A 147 4.05 -35.99 -19.19
N ALA A 148 4.92 -36.90 -18.77
CA ALA A 148 5.20 -38.16 -19.45
C ALA A 148 4.66 -39.30 -18.57
N ALA A 149 4.22 -40.36 -19.25
CA ALA A 149 3.72 -41.65 -18.74
C ALA A 149 2.24 -41.63 -18.30
N GLY A 150 1.39 -42.58 -18.70
CA GLY A 150 1.61 -43.80 -19.48
C GLY A 150 0.35 -44.67 -19.48
N GLY A 151 0.41 -45.78 -20.23
CA GLY A 151 -0.55 -46.90 -20.21
C GLY A 151 -1.73 -46.72 -21.16
N GLY A 152 -2.09 -47.65 -22.04
CA GLY A 152 -1.77 -49.07 -22.12
C GLY A 152 -3.06 -49.85 -22.35
N GLY A 153 -3.16 -50.52 -23.51
CA GLY A 153 -3.84 -51.83 -23.62
C GLY A 153 -5.30 -51.90 -24.11
N GLY A 154 -5.46 -52.58 -25.26
CA GLY A 154 -6.60 -53.45 -25.62
C GLY A 154 -7.88 -52.76 -26.11
N GLY A 155 -8.57 -53.18 -27.16
CA GLY A 155 -8.50 -54.38 -28.01
C GLY A 155 -9.86 -54.53 -28.73
N GLY A 156 -9.85 -55.15 -29.93
CA GLY A 156 -11.04 -55.59 -30.69
C GLY A 156 -11.70 -54.51 -31.56
N GLY A 157 -12.14 -54.73 -32.79
CA GLY A 157 -12.24 -55.92 -33.63
C GLY A 157 -13.09 -55.57 -34.87
N GLU A 158 -12.64 -56.08 -36.02
CA GLU A 158 -13.38 -56.46 -37.25
C GLU A 158 -14.54 -55.61 -37.83
N GLY A 159 -14.43 -55.36 -39.14
CA GLY A 159 -15.55 -54.99 -40.00
C GLY A 159 -15.11 -54.93 -41.45
N LYS A 160 -15.40 -56.02 -42.19
CA LYS A 160 -15.13 -56.29 -43.61
C LYS A 160 -15.31 -55.13 -44.59
#